data_AF-A0A442MJ67-F1
#
_entry.id   AF-A0A442MJ67-F1
#
_cell.length_a   1.000
_cell.length_b   1.000
_cell.length_c   1.000
_cell.angle_alpha   90.00
_cell.angle_beta   90.00
_cell.angle_gamma   90.00
#
_symmetry.space_group_name_H-M   'P 1'
#
loop_
_entity.id
_entity.type
_entity.pdbx_description
1 polymer ?
#
loop_
_entity_poly.entity_id
_entity_poly.type
_entity_poly.pdbx_seq_one_letter_code
_entity_poly.pdbx_strand_id
1 'polypeptide(L)'
;MKPRSAIVALTLALIAGPDAATSQERACRSPEPVDTINEMFSAIVACWEPPPGTAGMSLTLQFSIRRNGTLIGKPRATYSRLGDDGSLNRAFVASVLEALDKALPLPVSDSMGGAIAGRMLFPRFTAAREGES
;
A
#
# COMPACT_ATOMS: atom_id res chain seq x y z
N MET A 1 31.70 2.28 65.51
CA MET A 1 31.87 3.35 64.51
C MET A 1 30.95 3.06 63.33
N LYS A 2 30.09 4.02 62.96
CA LYS A 2 29.19 3.95 61.79
C LYS A 2 30.02 4.27 60.52
N PRO A 3 29.65 3.73 59.36
CA PRO A 3 29.31 4.66 58.29
C PRO A 3 27.95 4.34 57.67
N ARG A 4 27.20 5.41 57.42
CA ARG A 4 25.92 5.43 56.70
C ARG A 4 26.26 5.61 55.23
N SER A 5 26.03 4.59 54.41
CA SER A 5 26.06 4.76 52.96
C SER A 5 24.61 4.96 52.49
N ALA A 6 24.29 6.20 52.10
CA ALA A 6 23.04 6.53 51.44
C ALA A 6 23.20 6.23 49.95
N ILE A 7 22.45 5.24 49.46
CA ILE A 7 22.35 4.94 48.03
C ILE A 7 21.26 5.85 47.48
N VAL A 8 21.65 6.83 46.67
CA VAL A 8 20.73 7.67 45.90
C VAL A 8 20.28 6.86 44.69
N ALA A 9 19.02 6.42 44.69
CA ALA A 9 18.41 5.77 43.54
C ALA A 9 18.09 6.81 42.46
N LEU A 10 18.77 6.73 41.32
CA LEU A 10 18.50 7.55 40.14
C LEU A 10 17.44 6.81 39.29
N THR A 11 16.18 7.19 39.39
CA THR A 11 15.11 6.62 38.56
C THR A 11 15.13 7.25 37.18
N LEU A 12 15.68 6.52 36.21
CA LEU A 12 15.66 6.88 34.80
C LEU A 12 14.25 6.59 34.24
N ALA A 13 13.43 7.63 34.07
CA ALA A 13 12.15 7.51 33.38
C ALA A 13 12.38 7.45 31.86
N LEU A 14 12.20 6.28 31.26
CA LEU A 14 12.16 6.09 29.82
C LEU A 14 10.81 6.62 29.28
N ILE A 15 10.81 7.85 28.76
CA ILE A 15 9.74 8.36 27.92
C ILE A 15 9.84 7.71 26.54
N ALA A 16 9.14 6.59 26.35
CA ALA A 16 8.86 6.05 25.02
C ALA A 16 7.78 6.95 24.38
N GLY A 17 8.19 7.82 23.46
CA GLY A 17 7.25 8.61 22.66
C GLY A 17 6.45 7.70 21.73
N PRO A 18 5.12 7.91 21.56
CA PRO A 18 4.39 7.25 20.51
C PRO A 18 4.65 8.05 19.23
N ASP A 19 5.33 7.44 18.27
CA ASP A 19 5.15 7.63 16.81
C ASP A 19 6.31 6.93 16.10
N ALA A 20 6.52 5.66 16.44
CA ALA A 20 7.19 4.78 15.49
C ALA A 20 6.19 4.54 14.36
N ALA A 21 6.29 5.32 13.30
CA ALA A 21 5.68 5.02 12.02
C ALA A 21 6.28 3.70 11.51
N THR A 22 5.76 2.59 12.03
CA THR A 22 6.06 1.27 11.50
C THR A 22 5.43 1.24 10.11
N SER A 23 6.27 1.13 9.08
CA SER A 23 5.83 0.73 7.75
C SER A 23 5.38 -0.73 7.84
N GLN A 24 4.23 -0.97 8.49
CA GLN A 24 3.57 -2.26 8.40
C GLN A 24 3.09 -2.41 6.97
N GLU A 25 3.63 -3.41 6.28
CA GLU A 25 3.07 -3.89 5.03
C GLU A 25 1.62 -4.32 5.32
N ARG A 26 0.67 -3.54 4.79
CA ARG A 26 -0.75 -3.87 4.88
C ARG A 26 -0.96 -5.22 4.17
N ALA A 27 -1.64 -6.15 4.83
CA ALA A 27 -2.11 -7.36 4.16
C ALA A 27 -3.22 -7.04 3.15
N CYS A 28 -3.36 -7.86 2.11
CA CYS A 28 -4.49 -7.76 1.19
C CYS A 28 -5.81 -7.81 1.96
N ARG A 29 -6.72 -6.87 1.67
CA ARG A 29 -8.02 -6.72 2.36
C ARG A 29 -7.91 -6.51 3.87
N SER A 30 -6.81 -5.91 4.35
CA SER A 30 -6.75 -5.41 5.73
C SER A 30 -7.98 -4.52 6.01
N PRO A 31 -8.68 -4.69 7.15
CA PRO A 31 -9.82 -3.86 7.51
C PRO A 31 -9.40 -2.49 8.07
N GLU A 32 -8.10 -2.26 8.25
CA GLU A 32 -7.57 -1.00 8.77
C GLU A 32 -7.96 0.18 7.88
N PRO A 33 -8.44 1.28 8.48
CA PRO A 33 -8.75 2.47 7.72
C PRO A 33 -7.58 2.94 6.85
N VAL A 34 -7.92 3.37 5.64
CA VAL A 34 -7.03 4.07 4.73
C VAL A 34 -7.28 5.55 4.89
N ASP A 35 -6.31 6.26 5.45
CA ASP A 35 -6.37 7.69 5.76
C ASP A 35 -5.51 8.53 4.82
N THR A 36 -4.59 7.91 4.07
CA THR A 36 -3.72 8.62 3.11
C THR A 36 -3.66 7.96 1.74
N ILE A 37 -3.20 8.71 0.73
CA ILE A 37 -2.99 8.21 -0.64
C ILE A 37 -1.94 7.08 -0.66
N ASN A 38 -0.90 7.17 0.15
CA ASN A 38 0.14 6.14 0.20
C ASN A 38 -0.45 4.84 0.73
N GLU A 39 -1.22 4.90 1.81
CA GLU A 39 -1.89 3.72 2.38
C GLU A 39 -2.89 3.11 1.41
N MET A 40 -3.61 3.94 0.65
CA MET A 40 -4.52 3.49 -0.40
C MET A 40 -3.77 2.69 -1.47
N PHE A 41 -2.64 3.20 -1.96
CA PHE A 41 -1.84 2.49 -2.96
C PHE A 41 -1.24 1.22 -2.39
N SER A 42 -0.75 1.24 -1.15
CA SER A 42 -0.29 0.04 -0.45
C SER A 42 -1.41 -1.00 -0.30
N ALA A 43 -2.63 -0.60 0.06
CA ALA A 43 -3.77 -1.50 0.20
C ALA A 43 -4.16 -2.17 -1.14
N ILE A 44 -4.01 -1.45 -2.26
CA ILE A 44 -4.25 -2.01 -3.60
C ILE A 44 -3.13 -2.99 -3.98
N VAL A 45 -1.86 -2.59 -3.81
CA VAL A 45 -0.70 -3.41 -4.19
C VAL A 45 -0.55 -4.63 -3.29
N ALA A 46 -1.00 -4.57 -2.04
CA ALA A 46 -1.01 -5.71 -1.11
C ALA A 46 -1.78 -6.93 -1.64
N CYS A 47 -2.75 -6.72 -2.53
CA CYS A 47 -3.52 -7.79 -3.17
C CYS A 47 -2.90 -8.34 -4.45
N TRP A 48 -1.74 -7.81 -4.84
CA TRP A 48 -1.12 -8.12 -6.11
C TRP A 48 -0.06 -9.20 -6.00
N GLU A 49 -0.24 -10.27 -6.77
CA GLU A 49 0.77 -11.30 -6.99
C GLU A 49 1.29 -11.16 -8.43
N PRO A 50 2.50 -10.62 -8.65
CA PRO A 50 3.07 -10.49 -9.98
C PRO A 50 3.41 -11.88 -10.53
N PRO A 51 3.00 -12.22 -11.78
CA PRO A 51 3.35 -13.50 -12.36
C PRO A 51 4.87 -13.68 -12.48
N PRO A 52 5.40 -14.90 -12.30
CA PRO A 52 6.82 -15.16 -12.52
C PRO A 52 7.23 -14.80 -13.95
N GLY A 53 8.47 -14.33 -14.13
CA GLY A 53 8.96 -13.86 -15.44
C GLY A 53 8.49 -12.45 -15.84
N THR A 54 7.79 -11.73 -14.97
CA THR A 54 7.36 -10.34 -15.23
C THR A 54 8.26 -9.29 -14.58
N ALA A 55 9.41 -9.69 -14.02
CA ALA A 55 10.35 -8.81 -13.32
C ALA A 55 10.68 -7.55 -14.13
N GLY A 56 10.50 -6.38 -13.51
CA GLY A 56 10.76 -5.09 -14.14
C GLY A 56 9.68 -4.57 -15.08
N MET A 57 8.60 -5.33 -15.33
CA MET A 57 7.38 -4.83 -15.97
C MET A 57 6.66 -3.85 -15.03
N SER A 58 5.97 -2.86 -15.61
CA SER A 58 5.23 -1.87 -14.86
C SER A 58 3.98 -1.39 -15.60
N LEU A 59 2.90 -1.17 -14.86
CA LEU A 59 1.63 -0.62 -15.37
C LEU A 59 1.15 0.47 -14.42
N THR A 60 0.71 1.61 -14.95
CA THR A 60 -0.02 2.63 -14.17
C THR A 60 -1.47 2.61 -14.60
N LEU A 61 -2.38 2.39 -13.65
CA LEU A 61 -3.81 2.51 -13.87
C LEU A 61 -4.27 3.93 -13.56
N GLN A 62 -5.38 4.33 -14.17
CA GLN A 62 -6.09 5.57 -13.94
C GLN A 62 -7.55 5.23 -13.64
N PHE A 63 -8.04 5.66 -12.48
CA PHE A 63 -9.44 5.52 -12.09
C PHE A 63 -9.84 6.51 -10.99
N SER A 64 -11.12 6.53 -10.64
CA SER A 64 -11.65 7.24 -9.48
C SER A 64 -12.44 6.29 -8.58
N ILE A 65 -12.58 6.64 -7.31
CA ILE A 65 -13.41 5.89 -6.36
C ILE A 65 -14.47 6.78 -5.72
N ARG A 66 -15.53 6.18 -5.19
CA ARG A 66 -16.54 6.85 -4.35
C ARG A 66 -16.02 7.03 -2.93
N ARG A 67 -16.75 7.80 -2.13
CA ARG A 67 -16.48 7.99 -0.69
C ARG A 67 -16.44 6.66 0.08
N ASN A 68 -17.19 5.64 -0.35
CA ASN A 68 -17.22 4.32 0.28
C ASN A 68 -16.15 3.34 -0.28
N GLY A 69 -15.14 3.84 -0.98
CA GLY A 69 -14.05 3.00 -1.50
C GLY A 69 -14.38 2.17 -2.74
N THR A 70 -15.61 2.22 -3.28
CA THR A 70 -15.98 1.51 -4.52
C THR A 70 -15.48 2.24 -5.78
N LEU A 71 -15.17 1.48 -6.82
CA LEU A 71 -14.69 2.02 -8.10
C LEU A 71 -15.76 2.82 -8.85
N ILE A 72 -15.35 3.91 -9.50
CA ILE A 72 -16.14 4.70 -10.44
C ILE A 72 -15.65 4.40 -11.86
N GLY A 73 -16.53 3.87 -12.70
CA GLY A 73 -16.23 3.61 -14.11
C GLY A 73 -15.27 2.44 -14.32
N LYS A 74 -14.66 2.40 -15.51
CA LYS A 74 -13.67 1.38 -15.88
C LYS A 74 -12.26 1.94 -15.71
N PRO A 75 -11.34 1.20 -15.05
CA PRO A 75 -9.96 1.63 -14.92
C PRO A 75 -9.28 1.60 -16.30
N ARG A 76 -8.37 2.55 -16.54
CA ARG A 76 -7.64 2.67 -17.81
C ARG A 76 -6.15 2.62 -17.56
N ALA A 77 -5.39 1.95 -18.41
CA ALA A 77 -3.93 2.07 -18.37
C ALA A 77 -3.50 3.43 -18.93
N THR A 78 -2.61 4.13 -18.24
CA THR A 78 -2.01 5.40 -18.71
C THR A 78 -0.52 5.28 -18.97
N TYR A 79 0.11 4.23 -18.49
CA TYR A 79 1.50 3.89 -18.76
C TYR A 79 1.68 2.38 -18.71
N SER A 80 2.50 1.84 -19.61
CA SER A 80 2.91 0.45 -19.63
C SER A 80 4.37 0.31 -20.05
N ARG A 81 5.14 -0.45 -19.28
CA ARG A 81 6.43 -1.02 -19.67
C ARG A 81 6.29 -2.53 -19.55
N LEU A 82 6.22 -3.20 -20.69
CA LEU A 82 5.99 -4.64 -20.79
C LEU A 82 7.21 -5.30 -21.44
N GLY A 83 7.25 -6.63 -21.44
CA GLY A 83 8.31 -7.40 -22.10
C GLY A 83 7.97 -7.73 -23.56
N ASP A 84 8.75 -8.63 -24.15
CA ASP A 84 8.58 -9.05 -25.55
C ASP A 84 7.59 -10.21 -25.72
N ASP A 85 7.27 -10.94 -24.64
CA ASP A 85 6.32 -12.05 -24.66
C ASP A 85 4.88 -11.55 -24.44
N GLY A 86 4.07 -11.60 -25.50
CA GLY A 86 2.68 -11.17 -25.47
C GLY A 86 1.78 -11.97 -24.50
N SER A 87 2.12 -13.22 -24.19
CA SER A 87 1.39 -14.04 -23.22
C SER A 87 1.69 -13.61 -21.78
N LEU A 88 2.97 -13.39 -21.45
CA LEU A 88 3.38 -12.84 -20.15
C LEU A 88 2.82 -11.43 -19.95
N ASN A 89 2.84 -10.60 -20.99
CA ASN A 89 2.27 -9.26 -20.95
C ASN A 89 0.77 -9.28 -20.60
N ARG A 90 -0.01 -10.20 -21.20
CA ARG A 90 -1.42 -10.36 -20.87
C ARG A 90 -1.62 -10.87 -19.44
N ALA A 91 -0.81 -11.83 -18.99
CA ALA A 91 -0.87 -12.35 -17.63
C ALA A 91 -0.55 -11.25 -16.60
N PHE A 92 0.46 -10.41 -16.87
CA PHE A 92 0.82 -9.27 -16.03
C PHE A 92 -0.32 -8.24 -15.93
N VAL A 93 -0.91 -7.84 -17.06
CA VAL A 93 -2.04 -6.90 -17.03
C VAL A 93 -3.25 -7.50 -16.32
N ALA A 94 -3.52 -8.79 -16.53
CA ALA A 94 -4.62 -9.49 -15.85
C ALA A 94 -4.43 -9.51 -14.34
N SER A 95 -3.21 -9.81 -13.84
CA SER A 95 -2.96 -9.84 -12.39
C SER A 95 -3.10 -8.47 -11.74
N VAL A 96 -2.73 -7.39 -12.44
CA VAL A 96 -2.92 -6.01 -11.96
C VAL A 96 -4.41 -5.66 -11.85
N LEU A 97 -5.22 -6.03 -12.84
CA LEU A 97 -6.67 -5.80 -12.81
C LEU A 97 -7.35 -6.64 -11.73
N GLU A 98 -6.91 -7.89 -11.56
CA GLU A 98 -7.39 -8.79 -10.50
C GLU A 98 -7.05 -8.25 -9.10
N ALA A 99 -5.85 -7.70 -8.90
CA ALA A 99 -5.47 -7.08 -7.64
C ALA A 99 -6.37 -5.88 -7.29
N LEU A 100 -6.64 -5.01 -8.27
CA LEU A 100 -7.55 -3.89 -8.09
C LEU A 100 -8.96 -4.38 -7.72
N ASP A 101 -9.49 -5.38 -8.42
CA ASP A 101 -10.80 -5.97 -8.13
C ASP A 101 -10.85 -6.56 -6.70
N LYS A 102 -9.81 -7.31 -6.31
CA LYS A 102 -9.71 -7.91 -4.97
C LYS A 102 -9.61 -6.90 -3.83
N ALA A 103 -9.00 -5.74 -4.08
CA ALA A 103 -8.80 -4.70 -3.08
C ALA A 103 -10.05 -3.83 -2.85
N LEU A 104 -11.04 -3.90 -3.75
CA LEU A 104 -12.25 -3.08 -3.68
C LEU A 104 -13.39 -3.82 -2.95
N PRO A 105 -14.25 -3.09 -2.21
CA PRO A 105 -14.13 -1.68 -1.85
C PRO A 105 -12.96 -1.44 -0.87
N LEU A 106 -12.24 -0.34 -1.05
CA LEU A 106 -11.16 0.04 -0.14
C LEU A 106 -11.74 0.52 1.20
N PRO A 107 -11.12 0.19 2.35
CA PRO A 107 -11.55 0.62 3.67
C PRO A 107 -11.16 2.09 3.93
N VAL A 108 -11.55 3.01 3.05
CA VAL A 108 -11.24 4.44 3.21
C VAL A 108 -11.98 5.01 4.41
N SER A 109 -11.30 5.84 5.20
CA SER A 109 -11.96 6.58 6.28
C SER A 109 -12.90 7.65 5.73
N ASP A 110 -13.79 8.18 6.58
CA ASP A 110 -14.72 9.23 6.17
C ASP A 110 -14.01 10.52 5.73
N SER A 111 -12.92 10.87 6.39
CA SER A 111 -12.09 12.05 6.07
C SER A 111 -11.40 11.86 4.71
N MET A 112 -10.75 10.71 4.51
CA MET A 112 -10.07 10.38 3.27
C MET A 112 -11.06 10.25 2.12
N GLY A 113 -12.14 9.50 2.29
CA GLY A 113 -13.23 9.37 1.32
C GLY A 113 -13.81 10.73 0.92
N GLY A 114 -13.89 11.69 1.85
CA GLY A 114 -14.30 13.06 1.55
C GLY A 114 -13.27 13.86 0.75
N ALA A 115 -11.98 13.61 0.95
CA ALA A 115 -10.89 14.28 0.27
C ALA A 115 -10.61 13.73 -1.15
N ILE A 116 -10.95 12.45 -1.41
CA ILE A 116 -10.58 11.77 -2.66
C ILE A 116 -11.73 11.29 -3.55
N ALA A 117 -12.98 11.30 -3.08
CA ALA A 117 -14.10 10.85 -3.90
C ALA A 117 -14.17 11.59 -5.26
N GLY A 118 -14.23 10.83 -6.35
CA GLY A 118 -14.29 11.36 -7.71
C GLY A 118 -12.99 11.94 -8.25
N ARG A 119 -11.90 11.99 -7.46
CA ARG A 119 -10.59 12.43 -7.95
C ARG A 119 -9.92 11.31 -8.74
N MET A 120 -9.09 11.70 -9.70
CA MET A 120 -8.34 10.75 -10.51
C MET A 120 -7.12 10.25 -9.72
N LEU A 121 -6.97 8.93 -9.66
CA LEU A 121 -5.92 8.22 -8.94
C LEU A 121 -5.07 7.44 -9.93
N PHE A 122 -3.79 7.31 -9.62
CA PHE A 122 -2.78 6.79 -10.54
C PHE A 122 -1.84 5.76 -9.87
N PRO A 123 -2.35 4.65 -9.30
CA PRO A 123 -1.47 3.64 -8.71
C PRO A 123 -0.59 3.00 -9.80
N ARG A 124 0.67 2.79 -9.44
CA ARG A 124 1.64 2.07 -10.27
C ARG A 124 1.95 0.71 -9.66
N PHE A 125 1.88 -0.30 -10.50
CA PHE A 125 2.31 -1.65 -10.22
C PHE A 125 3.66 -1.85 -10.89
N THR A 126 4.65 -2.33 -10.15
CA THR A 126 5.99 -2.63 -10.67
C THR A 126 6.42 -3.97 -10.11
N ALA A 127 6.60 -4.95 -10.99
CA ALA A 127 7.10 -6.25 -10.54
C ALA A 127 8.56 -6.09 -10.15
N ALA A 128 8.88 -6.50 -8.92
CA ALA A 128 10.23 -6.41 -8.38
C ALA A 128 11.22 -7.08 -9.33
N ARG A 129 12.43 -6.53 -9.39
CA ARG A 129 13.56 -7.19 -10.04
C ARG A 129 14.10 -8.22 -9.07
N GLU A 130 14.49 -9.38 -9.58
CA GLU A 130 15.15 -10.40 -8.77
C GLU A 130 16.41 -9.78 -8.11
N GLY A 131 16.44 -9.76 -6.77
CA GLY A 131 17.52 -9.16 -5.97
C GLY A 131 17.27 -7.77 -5.38
N GLU A 132 16.08 -7.18 -5.57
CA GLU A 132 15.69 -5.92 -4.91
C GLU A 132 14.67 -6.25 -3.79
N SER A 133 15.14 -6.26 -2.54
CA SER A 133 14.35 -6.38 -1.31
C SER A 133 14.96 -5.50 -0.23
#